data_AF-A0A8I0H4D1-F1
#
_entry.id   AF-A0A8I0H4D1-F1
#
_cell.length_a   1.000
_cell.length_b   1.000
_cell.length_c   1.000
_cell.angle_alpha   90.00
_cell.angle_beta   90.00
_cell.angle_gamma   90.00
#
_symmetry.space_group_name_H-M   'P 1'
#
loop_
_entity.id
_entity.type
_entity.pdbx_description
1 polymer ?
#
loop_
_entity_poly.entity_id
_entity_poly.type
_entity_poly.pdbx_seq_one_letter_code
_entity_poly.pdbx_strand_id
1 'polypeptide(L)' 'VKFHFRTLQGIKNLTDAEAEAVIAKDRESNQRDLFEAIERGDYPRWLMQVQLMTEEEARNYKINPFDLTKVWYHGDFPLH' A
#
# COMPACT_ATOMS: atom_id res chain seq x y z
N VAL A 1 8.61 -7.13 -12.44
CA VAL A 1 8.84 -6.45 -11.15
C VAL A 1 7.50 -5.92 -10.64
N LYS A 2 7.21 -6.05 -9.35
CA LYS A 2 6.10 -5.36 -8.66
C LYS A 2 6.67 -4.47 -7.56
N PHE A 3 6.23 -3.22 -7.52
CA PHE A 3 6.68 -2.23 -6.52
C PHE A 3 5.73 -2.22 -5.33
N HIS A 4 6.29 -2.09 -4.13
CA HIS A 4 5.56 -2.05 -2.87
C HIS A 4 6.05 -0.87 -2.03
N PHE A 5 5.11 -0.15 -1.41
CA PHE A 5 5.40 0.92 -0.45
C PHE A 5 4.79 0.51 0.89
N ARG A 6 5.62 0.03 1.81
CA ARG A 6 5.15 -0.40 3.13
C ARG A 6 5.24 0.75 4.12
N THR A 7 4.10 1.19 4.63
CA THR A 7 4.02 2.24 5.67
C THR A 7 4.78 1.83 6.93
N LEU A 8 5.52 2.77 7.52
CA LEU A 8 6.17 2.60 8.83
C LEU A 8 5.31 3.14 9.99
N GLN A 9 4.16 3.72 9.70
CA GLN A 9 3.19 4.28 10.66
C GLN A 9 2.23 3.19 11.19
N GLY A 10 2.29 1.98 10.62
CA GLY A 10 1.29 0.93 10.80
C GLY A 10 0.08 1.12 9.88
N ILE A 11 -0.72 0.06 9.77
CA ILE A 11 -1.97 0.08 9.00
C ILE A 11 -3.11 0.33 9.97
N LYS A 12 -3.85 1.43 9.74
CA LYS A 12 -5.06 1.79 10.47
C LYS A 12 -6.14 2.06 9.43
N ASN A 13 -7.29 1.42 9.57
CA ASN A 13 -8.41 1.58 8.67
C ASN A 13 -9.65 1.97 9.46
N LEU A 14 -10.48 2.81 8.85
CA LEU A 14 -11.81 3.12 9.37
C LEU A 14 -12.76 1.99 8.98
N THR A 15 -13.72 1.70 9.84
CA THR A 15 -14.94 0.99 9.45
C THR A 15 -15.82 1.90 8.60
N ASP A 16 -16.77 1.32 7.87
CA ASP A 16 -17.69 2.08 7.01
C ASP A 16 -18.46 3.16 7.80
N ALA A 17 -18.94 2.82 9.00
CA ALA A 17 -19.66 3.74 9.87
C ALA A 17 -18.78 4.89 10.39
N GLU A 18 -17.51 4.60 10.74
CA GLU A 18 -16.56 5.64 11.14
C GLU A 18 -16.21 6.56 9.97
N ALA A 19 -16.00 6.00 8.78
CA ALA A 19 -15.72 6.76 7.57
C ALA A 19 -16.88 7.71 7.21
N GLU A 20 -18.13 7.23 7.28
CA GLU A 20 -19.32 8.06 7.07
C GLU A 20 -19.36 9.23 8.06
N ALA A 21 -19.18 8.95 9.36
CA ALA A 21 -19.22 9.97 10.39
C ALA A 21 -18.09 11.01 10.28
N VAL A 22 -16.88 10.57 9.88
CA VAL A 22 -15.73 11.45 9.68
C VAL A 22 -15.96 12.36 8.47
N ILE A 23 -16.33 11.80 7.32
CA ILE A 23 -16.49 12.57 6.08
C ILE A 23 -17.68 13.53 6.15
N ALA A 24 -18.75 13.17 6.88
CA ALA A 24 -19.87 14.07 7.13
C ALA A 24 -19.47 15.34 7.91
N LYS A 25 -18.44 15.25 8.77
CA LYS A 25 -17.95 16.38 9.57
C LYS A 25 -16.79 17.12 8.90
N ASP A 26 -15.86 16.36 8.33
CA ASP A 26 -14.65 16.88 7.69
C ASP A 26 -14.27 16.03 6.48
N ARG A 27 -14.64 16.53 5.30
CA ARG A 27 -14.31 15.92 4.02
C ARG A 27 -12.81 15.93 3.72
N GLU A 28 -12.06 16.84 4.35
CA GLU A 28 -10.63 17.03 4.13
C GLU A 28 -9.77 16.35 5.20
N SER A 29 -10.37 15.48 6.02
CA SER A 29 -9.73 14.83 7.18
C SER A 29 -8.38 14.17 6.85
N ASN A 30 -8.28 13.43 5.74
CA ASN A 30 -7.02 12.79 5.33
C ASN A 30 -5.96 13.80 4.87
N GLN A 31 -6.35 14.86 4.16
CA GLN A 31 -5.41 15.88 3.69
C GLN A 31 -4.90 16.70 4.88
N ARG A 32 -5.80 17.05 5.81
CA ARG A 32 -5.46 17.75 7.05
C ARG A 32 -4.52 16.92 7.92
N ASP A 33 -4.80 15.64 8.11
CA ASP A 33 -3.93 14.73 8.87
C ASP A 33 -2.50 14.72 8.31
N LEU A 34 -2.36 14.56 6.99
CA LEU A 34 -1.07 14.58 6.31
C LEU A 34 -0.35 15.93 6.48
N PHE A 35 -1.06 17.03 6.25
CA PHE A 35 -0.49 18.38 6.34
C PHE A 35 0.00 18.66 7.76
N GLU A 36 -0.85 18.45 8.76
CA GLU A 36 -0.50 18.71 10.15
C GLU A 36 0.58 17.74 10.66
N ALA A 37 0.62 16.49 10.20
CA ALA A 37 1.70 15.57 10.54
C ALA A 37 3.07 16.10 10.07
N ILE A 38 3.12 16.65 8.86
CA ILE A 38 4.33 17.28 8.32
C ILE A 38 4.70 18.53 9.13
N GLU A 39 3.74 19.40 9.44
CA GLU A 39 3.96 20.61 10.25
C GLU A 39 4.48 20.29 11.67
N ARG A 40 4.04 19.18 12.27
CA ARG A 40 4.50 18.72 13.59
C ARG A 40 5.84 17.97 13.56
N GLY A 41 6.43 17.75 12.38
CA GLY A 41 7.67 16.99 12.22
C GLY A 41 7.49 15.46 12.22
N ASP A 42 6.26 14.97 12.24
CA ASP A 42 5.90 13.56 12.17
C ASP A 42 5.87 13.09 10.70
N TYR A 43 7.02 13.14 10.03
CA TYR A 43 7.09 12.86 8.60
C TYR A 43 6.66 11.42 8.28
N PRO A 44 5.69 11.23 7.38
CA PRO A 44 5.26 9.91 6.99
C PRO A 44 6.37 9.21 6.17
N ARG A 45 6.59 7.92 6.41
CA ARG A 45 7.70 7.16 5.82
C ARG A 45 7.23 5.84 5.26
N TRP A 46 7.74 5.48 4.09
CA TRP A 46 7.47 4.20 3.47
C TRP A 46 8.78 3.49 3.16
N LEU A 47 8.82 2.20 3.47
CA LEU A 47 9.85 1.30 2.98
C LEU A 47 9.48 0.91 1.54
N MET A 48 10.28 1.35 0.57
CA MET A 48 10.16 0.91 -0.81
C MET A 48 10.74 -0.50 -0.92
N GLN A 49 9.94 -1.43 -1.45
CA GLN A 49 10.33 -2.82 -1.66
C GLN A 49 9.92 -3.28 -3.05
N VAL A 50 10.55 -4.36 -3.52
CA VAL A 50 10.20 -4.95 -4.83
C VAL A 50 10.03 -6.46 -4.73
N GLN A 51 9.11 -6.98 -5.53
CA GLN A 51 9.09 -8.40 -5.91
C GLN A 51 9.72 -8.56 -7.29
N LEU A 52 10.62 -9.53 -7.39
CA LEU A 52 11.34 -9.86 -8.61
C LEU A 52 10.85 -11.22 -9.12
N MET A 53 10.68 -11.32 -10.43
CA MET A 53 10.32 -12.55 -11.14
C MET A 53 11.11 -12.52 -12.44
N THR A 54 11.87 -13.58 -12.70
CA THR A 54 12.63 -13.77 -13.95
C THR A 54 11.67 -14.04 -15.10
N GLU A 55 12.15 -13.89 -16.34
CA GLU A 55 11.33 -14.20 -17.52
C GLU A 55 10.95 -15.69 -17.58
N GLU A 56 11.80 -16.59 -17.10
CA GLU A 56 11.53 -18.02 -17.08
C GLU A 56 10.42 -18.36 -16.06
N GLU A 57 10.50 -17.81 -14.85
CA GLU A 57 9.43 -17.94 -13.86
C GLU A 57 8.13 -17.34 -14.39
N ALA A 58 8.18 -16.18 -15.03
CA ALA A 58 7.02 -15.51 -15.62
C ALA A 58 6.29 -16.37 -16.68
N ARG A 59 7.03 -17.16 -17.46
CA ARG A 59 6.46 -18.07 -18.48
C ARG A 59 5.79 -19.29 -17.87
N ASN A 60 6.29 -19.76 -16.72
CA ASN A 60 5.89 -21.03 -16.12
C ASN A 60 5.00 -20.87 -14.87
N TYR A 61 4.81 -19.64 -14.38
CA TYR A 61 4.04 -19.39 -13.17
C TYR A 61 2.53 -19.52 -13.41
N LYS A 62 1.83 -20.04 -12.40
CA LYS A 62 0.39 -20.32 -12.41
C LYS A 62 -0.49 -19.07 -12.60
N ILE A 63 0.05 -17.88 -12.33
CA ILE A 63 -0.64 -16.59 -12.49
C ILE A 63 0.07 -15.82 -13.61
N ASN A 64 -0.70 -15.26 -14.55
CA ASN A 64 -0.15 -14.34 -15.54
C ASN A 64 0.44 -13.10 -14.84
N PRO A 65 1.76 -12.83 -14.94
CA PRO A 65 2.40 -11.71 -14.25
C PRO A 65 1.88 -10.33 -14.68
N PHE A 66 1.26 -10.24 -15.86
CA PHE A 66 0.69 -9.01 -16.43
C PHE A 66 -0.80 -8.84 -16.16
N ASP A 67 -1.46 -9.80 -15.51
CA ASP A 67 -2.86 -9.64 -15.08
C ASP A 67 -2.93 -8.70 -13.87
N LEU A 68 -3.55 -7.54 -14.04
CA LEU A 68 -3.68 -6.51 -13.00
C LEU A 68 -4.73 -6.87 -11.92
N THR A 69 -5.53 -7.92 -12.13
CA THR A 69 -6.48 -8.42 -11.14
C THR A 69 -5.85 -9.40 -10.14
N LYS A 70 -4.55 -9.71 -10.32
CA LYS A 70 -3.83 -10.72 -9.53
C LYS A 70 -2.68 -10.13 -8.75
N VAL A 71 -2.43 -10.74 -7.59
CA VAL A 71 -1.30 -10.43 -6.71
C VAL A 71 -0.29 -11.57 -6.79
N TRP A 72 1.00 -11.23 -6.74
CA TRP A 72 2.06 -12.23 -6.58
C TRP A 72 2.22 -12.51 -5.09
N TYR A 73 1.96 -13.74 -4.67
CA TYR A 73 2.04 -14.10 -3.26
C TYR A 73 3.45 -13.86 -2.71
N HIS A 74 3.54 -13.19 -1.57
CA HIS A 74 4.83 -12.87 -0.94
C HIS A 74 5.63 -14.12 -0.53
N GLY A 75 4.96 -15.27 -0.35
CA GLY A 75 5.64 -16.55 -0.10
C GLY A 75 6.31 -17.14 -1.34
N ASP A 76 5.74 -16.90 -2.53
CA ASP A 76 6.29 -17.36 -3.81
C ASP A 76 7.39 -16.39 -4.30
N PHE A 77 7.15 -15.07 -4.14
CA PHE A 77 8.09 -14.01 -4.50
C PHE A 77 8.23 -13.03 -3.33
N PRO A 78 9.30 -13.13 -2.51
CA PRO A 78 9.46 -12.29 -1.31
C PRO A 78 9.70 -10.82 -1.64
N LEU A 79 9.45 -9.97 -0.65
CA LEU A 79 9.76 -8.54 -0.72
C LEU A 79 11.25 -8.32 -0.38
N HIS A 80 11.94 -7.59 -1.25
CA HIS A 80 13.29 -7.09 -1.02
C HIS A 80 13.25 -5.60 -0.72
#